data_AF-A0ABD0MCP5-F1
#
_entry.id   AF-A0ABD0MCP5-F1
#
_cell.length_a   1.000
_cell.length_b   1.000
_cell.length_c   1.000
_cell.angle_alpha   90.00
_cell.angle_beta   90.00
_cell.angle_gamma   90.00
#
_symmetry.space_group_name_H-M   'P 1'
#
loop_
_entity.id
_entity.type
_entity.pdbx_description
1 polymer ?
#
loop_
_entity_poly.entity_id
_entity_poly.type
_entity_poly.pdbx_seq_one_letter_code
_entity_poly.pdbx_strand_id
1 'polypeptide(L)'
;MTFIIIFIWTLTAFAQECRGQITVTQSPSMTAAQPGETVKINCKTSRDVYYYSSYGHYLAWYLQKPGEAPKLLIYYASSRSVRNSI
;
A
#
# COMPACT_ATOMS: atom_id res chain seq x y z
N MET A 1 -23.63 -28.95 28.23
CA MET A 1 -22.29 -28.98 27.59
C MET A 1 -22.37 -28.82 26.07
N THR A 2 -23.31 -29.50 25.41
CA THR A 2 -23.59 -29.38 23.96
C THR A 2 -23.95 -27.95 23.52
N PHE A 3 -24.77 -27.22 24.28
CA PHE A 3 -25.15 -25.84 23.95
C PHE A 3 -23.98 -24.86 23.94
N ILE A 4 -23.04 -25.00 24.87
CA ILE A 4 -21.83 -24.17 24.95
C ILE A 4 -20.93 -24.43 23.73
N ILE A 5 -20.79 -25.69 23.35
CA ILE A 5 -20.03 -26.09 22.16
C ILE A 5 -20.66 -25.49 20.90
N ILE A 6 -21.99 -25.61 20.74
CA ILE A 6 -22.72 -25.01 19.61
C ILE A 6 -22.52 -23.49 19.58
N PHE A 7 -22.64 -22.82 20.74
CA PHE A 7 -22.45 -21.37 20.85
C PHE A 7 -21.04 -20.94 20.45
N ILE A 8 -20.01 -21.69 20.87
CA ILE A 8 -18.61 -21.43 20.51
C ILE A 8 -18.40 -21.61 19.01
N TRP A 9 -18.92 -22.68 18.40
CA TRP A 9 -18.83 -22.89 16.95
C TRP A 9 -19.56 -21.82 16.13
N THR A 10 -20.74 -21.37 16.60
CA THR A 10 -21.42 -20.25 15.95
C THR A 10 -20.62 -18.97 16.09
N LEU A 11 -20.09 -18.66 17.28
CA LEU A 11 -19.34 -17.44 17.53
C LEU A 11 -18.04 -17.38 16.71
N THR A 12 -17.32 -18.51 16.58
CA THR A 12 -16.10 -18.58 15.74
C THR A 12 -16.41 -18.52 14.26
N ALA A 13 -17.53 -19.09 13.80
CA ALA A 13 -17.99 -18.95 12.42
C ALA A 13 -18.33 -17.50 12.06
N PHE A 14 -18.98 -16.75 12.96
CA PHE A 14 -19.31 -15.34 12.75
C PHE A 14 -18.09 -14.39 12.91
N ALA A 15 -17.05 -14.78 13.66
CA ALA A 15 -15.84 -13.98 13.84
C ALA A 15 -14.84 -14.05 12.66
N GLN A 16 -15.07 -14.93 11.67
CA GLN A 16 -14.03 -15.29 10.70
C GLN A 16 -13.82 -14.28 9.54
N GLU A 17 -14.64 -13.24 9.40
CA GLU A 17 -14.63 -12.41 8.17
C GLU A 17 -14.47 -10.89 8.33
N CYS A 18 -13.77 -10.40 9.36
CA CYS A 18 -13.25 -9.03 9.33
C CYS A 18 -11.86 -8.94 8.66
N ARG A 19 -11.71 -9.45 7.43
CA ARG A 19 -10.46 -9.29 6.65
C ARG A 19 -10.49 -8.02 5.79
N GLY A 20 -10.56 -6.87 6.46
CA GLY A 20 -10.60 -5.54 5.81
C GLY A 20 -9.25 -4.82 5.69
N GLN A 21 -8.16 -5.35 6.23
CA GLN A 21 -6.90 -4.60 6.30
C GLN A 21 -6.14 -4.62 4.96
N ILE A 22 -6.03 -3.45 4.33
CA ILE A 22 -5.14 -3.20 3.20
C ILE A 22 -3.79 -2.75 3.77
N THR A 23 -2.70 -3.38 3.35
CA THR A 23 -1.34 -3.00 3.74
C THR A 23 -0.55 -2.54 2.54
N VAL A 24 0.39 -1.61 2.78
CA VAL A 24 1.33 -1.09 1.79
C VAL A 24 2.72 -1.39 2.30
N THR A 25 3.47 -2.20 1.57
CA THR A 25 4.84 -2.58 1.90
C THR A 25 5.79 -1.90 0.92
N GLN A 26 6.73 -1.13 1.47
CA GLN A 26 7.83 -0.55 0.69
C GLN A 26 9.09 -1.36 0.96
N SER A 27 9.77 -1.80 -0.10
CA SER A 27 11.09 -2.44 0.05
C SER A 27 12.11 -1.35 0.36
N PRO A 28 13.06 -1.56 1.28
CA PRO A 28 14.03 -0.54 1.63
C PRO A 28 14.87 -0.17 0.40
N SER A 29 14.76 1.08 -0.03
CA SER A 29 15.83 1.77 -0.73
C SER A 29 16.78 2.31 0.35
N MET A 30 17.58 1.42 0.97
CA MET A 30 18.59 1.82 1.96
C MET A 30 19.86 2.37 1.31
N THR A 31 19.94 2.40 -0.02
CA THR A 31 21.11 2.92 -0.71
C THR A 31 21.10 4.43 -0.65
N ALA A 32 22.03 5.01 0.10
CA ALA A 32 22.38 6.42 -0.05
C ALA A 32 22.81 6.64 -1.51
N ALA A 33 21.97 7.34 -2.27
CA ALA A 33 22.25 7.64 -3.66
C ALA A 33 23.12 8.89 -3.75
N GLN A 34 24.07 8.88 -4.67
CA GLN A 34 24.87 10.07 -4.98
C GLN A 34 24.01 11.08 -5.77
N PRO A 35 24.36 12.38 -5.70
CA PRO A 35 23.74 13.37 -6.57
C PRO A 35 23.84 12.96 -8.04
N GLY A 36 22.70 12.94 -8.74
CA GLY A 36 22.60 12.53 -10.14
C GLY A 36 22.29 11.05 -10.37
N GLU A 37 22.31 10.21 -9.33
CA GLU A 37 21.86 8.83 -9.43
C GLU A 37 20.34 8.71 -9.38
N THR A 38 19.80 7.74 -10.13
CA THR A 38 18.38 7.43 -10.13
C THR A 38 18.05 6.42 -9.05
N VAL A 39 17.14 6.79 -8.15
CA VAL A 39 16.63 5.89 -7.11
C VAL A 39 15.33 5.24 -7.55
N LYS A 40 15.21 3.92 -7.32
CA LYS A 40 13.97 3.18 -7.53
C LYS A 40 13.37 2.79 -6.18
N ILE A 41 12.15 3.28 -5.93
CA ILE A 41 11.40 2.93 -4.72
C ILE A 41 10.30 1.94 -5.11
N ASN A 42 10.28 0.79 -4.46
CA ASN A 42 9.30 -0.26 -4.72
C ASN A 42 8.16 -0.20 -3.70
N CYS A 43 6.93 -0.31 -4.17
CA CYS A 43 5.72 -0.32 -3.34
C CYS A 43 4.83 -1.49 -3.76
N LYS A 44 4.40 -2.29 -2.78
CA LYS A 44 3.49 -3.42 -2.98
C LYS A 44 2.29 -3.27 -2.06
N THR A 45 1.08 -3.33 -2.62
CA THR A 45 -0.16 -3.36 -1.85
C THR A 45 -0.64 -4.79 -1.64
N SER A 46 -1.31 -5.08 -0.52
CA SER A 46 -1.85 -6.42 -0.25
C SER A 46 -3.04 -6.80 -1.14
N ARG A 47 -3.66 -5.81 -1.77
CA ARG A 47 -4.78 -5.94 -2.71
C ARG A 47 -4.59 -4.95 -3.86
N ASP A 48 -5.33 -5.17 -4.94
CA ASP A 48 -5.34 -4.24 -6.07
C ASP A 48 -5.89 -2.87 -5.66
N VAL A 49 -5.21 -1.81 -6.10
CA VAL A 49 -5.66 -0.44 -5.87
C VAL A 49 -6.67 -0.08 -6.94
N TYR A 50 -7.83 0.43 -6.51
CA TYR A 50 -8.90 0.82 -7.42
C TYR A 50 -8.44 1.91 -8.41
N TYR A 51 -8.97 1.84 -9.62
CA TYR A 51 -8.62 2.73 -10.72
C TYR A 51 -9.73 3.77 -10.88
N TYR A 52 -9.36 5.06 -10.89
CA TYR A 52 -10.36 6.13 -10.99
C TYR A 52 -10.91 6.25 -12.42
N SER A 53 -10.03 6.19 -13.41
CA SER A 53 -10.26 6.36 -14.86
C SER A 53 -8.88 6.43 -15.54
N SER A 54 -8.81 6.70 -16.85
CA SER A 54 -7.59 6.77 -17.68
C SER A 54 -6.38 7.51 -17.04
N TYR A 55 -6.60 8.29 -15.99
CA TYR A 55 -5.62 9.02 -15.19
C TYR A 55 -4.79 8.18 -14.20
N GLY A 56 -5.27 7.05 -13.66
CA GLY A 56 -4.47 6.24 -12.72
C GLY A 56 -5.20 5.56 -11.56
N HIS A 57 -4.42 4.80 -10.77
CA HIS A 57 -4.83 4.20 -9.51
C HIS A 57 -4.88 5.25 -8.39
N TYR A 58 -5.79 5.07 -7.42
CA TYR A 58 -5.88 5.85 -6.18
C TYR A 58 -4.71 5.59 -5.21
N LEU A 59 -3.50 5.87 -5.67
CA LEU A 59 -2.25 5.76 -4.92
C LEU A 59 -1.50 7.08 -5.06
N ALA A 60 -0.99 7.60 -3.95
CA ALA A 60 -0.21 8.84 -3.92
C ALA A 60 1.15 8.59 -3.25
N TRP A 61 2.17 9.32 -3.72
CA TRP A 61 3.51 9.30 -3.13
C TRP A 61 3.76 10.60 -2.37
N TYR A 62 4.27 10.47 -1.15
CA TYR A 62 4.64 11.61 -0.30
C TYR A 62 6.12 11.56 0.04
N LEU A 63 6.76 12.72 0.06
CA LEU A 63 8.08 12.92 0.63
C LEU A 63 7.93 13.44 2.04
N GLN A 64 8.53 12.75 3.01
CA GLN A 64 8.61 13.23 4.37
C GLN A 64 10.09 13.42 4.75
N LYS A 65 10.44 14.64 5.14
CA LYS A 65 11.74 14.93 5.75
C LYS A 65 11.58 14.98 7.27
N PRO A 66 12.64 14.67 8.04
CA PRO A 66 12.60 14.81 9.49
C PRO A 66 12.18 16.22 9.91
N GLY A 67 11.14 16.33 10.74
CA GLY A 67 10.63 17.61 11.24
C GLY A 67 9.75 18.42 10.28
N GLU A 68 9.52 17.95 9.05
CA GLU A 68 8.64 18.62 8.07
C GLU A 68 7.32 17.86 7.87
N ALA A 69 6.28 18.59 7.45
CA ALA A 69 5.02 17.99 7.04
C ALA A 69 5.21 17.18 5.74
N PRO A 70 4.49 16.05 5.56
CA PRO A 70 4.53 15.29 4.31
C PRO A 70 4.16 16.15 3.10
N LYS A 71 5.01 16.11 2.05
CA LYS A 71 4.78 16.81 0.79
C LYS A 71 4.37 15.84 -0.30
N LEU A 72 3.25 16.11 -0.96
CA LEU A 72 2.79 15.31 -2.10
C LEU A 72 3.78 15.41 -3.27
N LEU A 73 4.23 14.26 -3.78
CA LEU A 73 5.09 14.14 -4.95
C LEU A 73 4.31 13.69 -6.19
N ILE A 74 3.51 12.62 -6.05
CA ILE A 74 2.74 12.03 -7.14
C ILE A 74 1.31 11.87 -6.67
N TYR A 75 0.37 12.42 -7.42
CA TYR A 75 -1.07 12.28 -7.22
C TYR A 75 -1.63 11.40 -8.35
N TYR A 76 -2.19 10.24 -7.99
CA TYR A 76 -2.53 9.12 -8.87
C TYR A 76 -1.32 8.39 -9.48
N ALA A 77 -1.16 7.11 -9.13
CA ALA A 77 -0.14 6.26 -9.74
C ALA A 77 -0.63 5.76 -11.10
N SER A 78 0.16 6.00 -12.15
CA SER A 78 -0.13 5.42 -13.47
C SER A 78 0.29 3.95 -13.50
N SER A 79 -0.38 3.14 -14.33
CA SER A 79 -0.05 1.73 -14.56
C SER A 79 1.21 1.53 -15.41
N ARG A 80 1.86 2.62 -15.86
CA ARG A 80 3.09 2.53 -16.63
C ARG A 80 4.22 2.12 -15.70
N SER A 81 4.68 0.88 -15.86
CA SER A 81 6.06 0.51 -15.56
C SER A 81 6.96 1.62 -16.10
N VAL A 82 7.60 2.38 -15.20
CA VAL A 82 8.42 3.53 -15.57
C VAL A 82 9.66 3.02 -16.30
N ARG A 83 9.53 2.91 -17.62
CA ARG A 83 10.61 3.16 -18.56
C ARG A 83 10.23 4.46 -19.24
N ASN A 84 10.61 5.57 -18.63
CA ASN A 84 10.84 6.81 -19.35
C ASN A 84 11.98 7.53 -18.64
N SER A 85 13.14 7.41 -19.28
CA SER A 85 14.30 8.26 -19.09
C SER A 85 13.87 9.72 -19.20
N ILE A 86 14.30 10.53 -18.25
CA ILE A 86 14.59 11.94 -18.46
C ILE A 86 16.09 12.07 -18.22
#